data_AF-A0A6A5VEY0-F1
#
_entry.id   AF-A0A6A5VEY0-F1
#
_cell.length_a   1.000
_cell.length_b   1.000
_cell.length_c   1.000
_cell.angle_alpha   90.00
_cell.angle_beta   90.00
_cell.angle_gamma   90.00
#
_symmetry.space_group_name_H-M   'P 1'
#
loop_
_entity.id
_entity.type
_entity.pdbx_description
1 polymer ?
#
loop_
_entity_poly.entity_id
_entity_poly.type
_entity_poly.pdbx_seq_one_letter_code
_entity_poly.pdbx_strand_id
1 'polypeptide(L)'
;MCYSSGATDVAAGSYSVTPEAYRWIAIVGAIVFSTLSMQDLPDVVGDAARGRRTSPLVMGDSWSRWEIAIPIFLWSVFCPMFWGVTWLGFIFPLTLGAWLAFRILCFRSPAADKISWKMWCLWTGILYALPLCTKM
;
A
#
# COMPACT_ATOMS: atom_id res chain seq x y z
N MET A 1 -17.13 -9.14 8.06
CA MET A 1 -15.88 -9.06 8.85
C MET A 1 -14.73 -8.96 7.87
N CYS A 2 -14.16 -7.76 7.71
CA CYS A 2 -12.97 -7.55 6.89
C CYS A 2 -11.74 -7.62 7.79
N TYR A 3 -10.61 -8.05 7.24
CA TYR A 3 -9.36 -8.37 7.95
C TYR A 3 -8.95 -7.37 9.07
N SER A 4 -9.21 -6.07 8.86
CA SER A 4 -8.86 -5.00 9.79
C SER A 4 -9.87 -4.78 10.92
N SER A 5 -11.15 -5.11 10.74
CA SER A 5 -12.20 -4.73 11.70
C SER A 5 -12.08 -5.47 13.02
N GLY A 6 -11.72 -6.76 13.00
CA GLY A 6 -11.52 -7.55 14.22
C GLY A 6 -10.32 -7.05 15.04
N ALA A 7 -9.24 -6.63 14.38
CA ALA A 7 -8.10 -6.03 15.08
C ALA A 7 -8.47 -4.68 15.71
N THR A 8 -9.28 -3.87 15.01
CA THR A 8 -9.80 -2.61 15.54
C THR A 8 -10.74 -2.83 16.73
N ASP A 9 -11.64 -3.83 16.68
CA ASP A 9 -12.53 -4.17 17.79
C ASP A 9 -11.74 -4.60 19.03
N VAL A 10 -10.71 -5.44 18.86
CA VAL A 10 -9.83 -5.85 19.97
C VAL A 10 -9.05 -4.66 20.53
N ALA A 11 -8.55 -3.76 19.68
CA ALA A 11 -7.84 -2.56 20.11
C ALA A 11 -8.75 -1.53 20.81
N ALA A 12 -10.03 -1.48 20.43
CA ALA A 12 -11.03 -0.61 21.05
C ALA A 12 -11.41 -1.10 22.46
N GLY A 13 -11.34 -2.41 22.73
CA GLY A 13 -11.63 -2.97 24.05
C GLY A 13 -13.06 -2.68 24.49
N SER A 14 -13.22 -1.90 25.57
CA SER A 14 -14.54 -1.50 26.08
C SER A 14 -15.15 -0.28 25.37
N TYR A 15 -14.40 0.37 24.48
CA TYR A 15 -14.87 1.54 23.74
C TYR A 15 -15.57 1.13 22.44
N SER A 16 -16.59 1.88 22.02
CA SER A 16 -17.24 1.68 20.72
C SER A 16 -16.34 2.16 19.58
N VAL A 17 -16.23 1.38 18.51
CA VAL A 17 -15.52 1.78 17.29
C VAL A 17 -16.14 3.05 16.71
N THR A 18 -15.32 4.07 16.52
CA THR A 18 -15.76 5.36 16.00
C THR A 18 -16.10 5.28 14.50
N PRO A 19 -17.01 6.14 13.99
CA PRO A 19 -17.27 6.24 12.55
C PRO A 19 -15.99 6.49 11.71
N GLU A 20 -15.03 7.24 12.27
CA GLU A 20 -13.72 7.51 11.69
C GLU A 20 -12.91 6.22 11.50
N ALA A 21 -12.95 5.30 12.48
CA ALA A 21 -12.26 4.03 12.39
C ALA A 21 -12.85 3.14 11.28
N TYR A 22 -14.18 3.14 11.08
CA TYR A 22 -14.79 2.45 9.94
C TYR A 22 -14.38 3.04 8.59
N ARG A 23 -14.30 4.38 8.49
CA ARG A 23 -13.77 5.05 7.27
C ARG A 23 -12.33 4.65 7.01
N TRP A 24 -11.50 4.62 8.05
CA TRP A 24 -10.11 4.20 7.93
C TRP A 24 -9.96 2.74 7.48
N ILE A 25 -10.77 1.82 8.02
CA ILE A 25 -10.80 0.42 7.58
C ILE A 25 -11.14 0.33 6.09
N ALA A 26 -12.12 1.11 5.61
CA ALA A 26 -12.48 1.15 4.19
C ALA A 26 -11.34 1.70 3.31
N ILE A 27 -10.68 2.79 3.75
CA ILE A 27 -9.51 3.38 3.07
C ILE A 27 -8.37 2.36 2.96
N VAL A 28 -8.03 1.69 4.06
CA VAL A 28 -7.03 0.62 4.10
C VAL A 28 -7.40 -0.52 3.16
N GLY A 29 -8.68 -0.93 3.14
CA GLY A 29 -9.18 -1.91 2.20
C GLY A 29 -8.96 -1.50 0.74
N ALA A 30 -9.21 -0.22 0.41
CA ALA A 30 -8.98 0.32 -0.93
C ALA A 30 -7.49 0.40 -1.29
N ILE A 31 -6.62 0.77 -0.34
CA ILE A 31 -5.16 0.77 -0.52
C ILE A 31 -4.67 -0.63 -0.86
N VAL A 32 -5.05 -1.62 -0.04
CA VAL A 32 -4.66 -3.01 -0.28
C VAL A 32 -5.21 -3.46 -1.63
N PHE A 33 -6.51 -3.30 -1.88
CA PHE A 33 -7.13 -3.71 -3.15
C PHE A 33 -6.40 -3.13 -4.38
N SER A 34 -6.06 -1.85 -4.36
CA SER A 34 -5.41 -1.17 -5.50
C SER A 34 -3.92 -1.44 -5.64
N THR A 35 -3.24 -1.88 -4.58
CA THR A 35 -1.77 -2.09 -4.60
C THR A 35 -1.35 -3.55 -4.38
N LEU A 36 -2.29 -4.47 -4.14
CA LEU A 36 -2.01 -5.87 -3.86
C LEU A 36 -1.26 -6.56 -5.01
N SER A 37 -1.51 -6.16 -6.25
CA SER A 37 -0.82 -6.68 -7.44
C SER A 37 0.71 -6.49 -7.40
N MET A 38 1.22 -5.63 -6.50
CA MET A 38 2.66 -5.53 -6.18
C MET A 38 3.28 -6.86 -5.72
N GLN A 39 2.49 -7.73 -5.08
CA GLN A 39 2.98 -9.04 -4.63
C GLN A 39 3.27 -9.98 -5.79
N ASP A 40 2.61 -9.80 -6.94
CA ASP A 40 2.78 -10.67 -8.09
C ASP A 40 4.04 -10.34 -8.92
N LEU A 41 4.61 -9.13 -8.78
CA LEU A 41 5.75 -8.68 -9.58
C LEU A 41 7.03 -9.52 -9.37
N PRO A 42 7.47 -9.84 -8.14
CA PRO A 42 8.65 -10.69 -7.93
C PRO A 42 8.42 -12.14 -8.38
N ASP A 43 7.17 -12.59 -8.39
CA ASP A 43 6.79 -13.98 -8.62
C ASP A 43 6.43 -14.29 -10.09
N VAL A 44 6.49 -13.31 -11.00
CA VAL A 44 6.18 -13.47 -12.43
C VAL A 44 6.93 -14.65 -13.07
N VAL A 45 8.22 -14.83 -12.77
CA VAL A 45 9.02 -15.93 -13.35
C VAL A 45 8.57 -17.29 -12.82
N GLY A 46 8.23 -17.37 -11.53
CA GLY A 46 7.72 -18.59 -10.90
C GLY A 46 6.31 -18.94 -11.37
N ASP A 47 5.46 -17.93 -11.52
CA ASP A 47 4.09 -18.09 -12.02
C ASP A 47 4.06 -18.47 -13.50
N ALA A 48 4.94 -17.91 -14.33
CA ALA A 48 5.12 -18.34 -15.71
C ALA A 48 5.56 -19.81 -15.81
N ALA A 49 6.52 -20.24 -14.98
CA ALA A 49 6.98 -21.62 -14.94
C ALA A 49 5.88 -22.62 -14.49
N ARG A 50 4.88 -22.15 -13.73
CA ARG A 50 3.72 -22.94 -13.29
C ARG A 50 2.47 -22.75 -14.16
N GLY A 51 2.54 -21.95 -15.22
CA GLY A 51 1.41 -21.69 -16.12
C GLY A 51 0.32 -20.79 -15.52
N ARG A 52 0.60 -20.02 -14.47
CA ARG A 52 -0.35 -19.06 -13.88
C ARG A 52 -0.39 -17.77 -14.70
N ARG A 53 -1.60 -17.25 -14.89
CA ARG A 53 -1.84 -15.97 -15.58
C ARG A 53 -1.93 -14.84 -14.54
N THR A 54 -0.83 -14.13 -14.31
CA THR A 54 -0.80 -12.92 -13.46
C THR A 54 -0.96 -11.64 -14.28
N SER A 55 -1.32 -10.52 -13.64
CA SER A 55 -1.50 -9.21 -14.31
C SER A 55 -0.33 -8.87 -15.26
N PRO A 56 0.96 -9.02 -14.85
CA PRO A 56 2.10 -8.72 -15.71
C PRO A 56 2.20 -9.62 -16.97
N LEU A 57 1.70 -10.86 -16.89
CA LEU A 57 1.71 -11.84 -17.99
C LEU A 57 0.54 -11.65 -18.96
N VAL A 58 -0.58 -11.08 -18.51
CA VAL A 58 -1.80 -10.93 -19.32
C VAL A 58 -1.93 -9.53 -19.92
N MET A 59 -1.65 -8.49 -19.14
CA MET A 59 -1.79 -7.07 -19.55
C MET A 59 -0.46 -6.42 -19.96
N GLY A 60 0.67 -7.05 -19.64
CA GLY A 60 2.01 -6.58 -19.95
C GLY A 60 2.65 -5.81 -18.78
N ASP A 61 3.95 -6.06 -18.57
CA ASP A 61 4.76 -5.55 -17.46
C ASP A 61 4.66 -4.03 -17.25
N SER A 62 4.64 -3.23 -18.32
CA SER A 62 4.53 -1.78 -18.23
C SER A 62 3.20 -1.34 -17.61
N TRP A 63 2.07 -1.91 -18.05
CA TRP A 63 0.75 -1.52 -17.55
C TRP A 63 0.58 -1.91 -16.09
N SER A 64 0.97 -3.14 -15.72
CA SER A 64 0.93 -3.62 -14.34
C SER A 64 1.81 -2.83 -13.38
N ARG A 65 2.85 -2.16 -13.87
CA ARG A 65 3.68 -1.27 -13.03
C ARG A 65 3.02 0.09 -12.81
N TRP A 66 2.38 0.65 -13.84
CA TRP A 66 1.64 1.91 -13.73
C TRP A 66 0.39 1.77 -12.86
N GLU A 67 -0.32 0.64 -12.96
CA GLU A 67 -1.51 0.38 -12.13
C GLU A 67 -1.19 0.34 -10.63
N ILE A 68 0.05 0.02 -10.25
CA ILE A 68 0.53 0.01 -8.86
C ILE A 68 1.11 1.37 -8.46
N ALA A 69 1.94 1.97 -9.31
CA ALA A 69 2.66 3.21 -9.00
C ALA A 69 1.71 4.40 -8.77
N ILE A 70 0.63 4.50 -9.57
CA ILE A 70 -0.34 5.59 -9.46
C ILE A 70 -1.07 5.56 -8.10
N PRO A 71 -1.71 4.44 -7.68
CA PRO A 71 -2.30 4.35 -6.35
C PRO A 71 -1.32 4.61 -5.22
N ILE A 72 -0.09 4.08 -5.27
CA ILE A 72 0.91 4.33 -4.21
C ILE A 72 1.13 5.84 -4.03
N PHE A 73 1.33 6.58 -5.11
CA PHE A 73 1.53 8.02 -5.04
C PHE A 73 0.28 8.76 -4.52
N LEU A 74 -0.91 8.38 -5.00
CA LEU A 74 -2.17 8.99 -4.56
C LEU A 74 -2.44 8.75 -3.06
N TRP A 75 -2.23 7.53 -2.57
CA TRP A 75 -2.45 7.18 -1.17
C TRP A 75 -1.41 7.81 -0.25
N SER A 76 -0.16 7.98 -0.70
CA SER A 76 0.87 8.74 0.02
C SER A 76 0.49 10.18 0.31
N VAL A 77 -0.39 10.76 -0.51
CA VAL A 77 -0.86 12.15 -0.40
C VAL A 77 -2.19 12.20 0.36
N PHE A 78 -3.12 11.30 0.03
CA PHE A 78 -4.45 11.25 0.62
C PHE A 78 -4.47 10.85 2.10
N CYS A 79 -3.69 9.84 2.51
CA CYS A 79 -3.76 9.34 3.90
C CYS A 79 -3.29 10.38 4.94
N PRO A 80 -2.17 11.10 4.73
CA PRO A 80 -1.77 12.19 5.62
C PRO A 80 -2.80 13.33 5.68
N MET A 81 -3.45 13.65 4.55
CA MET A 81 -4.54 14.65 4.52
C MET A 81 -5.77 14.19 5.30
N PHE A 82 -6.18 12.92 5.15
CA PHE A 82 -7.31 12.35 5.88
C PHE A 82 -7.12 12.44 7.40
N TRP A 83 -5.90 12.17 7.88
CA TRP A 83 -5.55 12.24 9.30
C TRP A 83 -5.15 13.64 9.79
N GLY A 84 -5.10 14.65 8.91
CA GLY A 84 -4.75 16.02 9.30
C GLY A 84 -3.38 16.16 9.98
N VAL A 85 -2.42 15.30 9.62
CA VAL A 85 -1.12 15.22 10.30
C VAL A 85 -0.28 16.49 10.09
N THR A 86 0.72 16.70 10.95
CA THR A 86 1.72 17.77 10.74
C THR A 86 2.55 17.52 9.47
N TRP A 87 3.26 18.54 8.98
CA TRP A 87 4.16 18.45 7.83
C TRP A 87 5.15 17.27 7.94
N LEU A 88 5.62 16.94 9.14
CA LEU A 88 6.47 15.78 9.40
C LEU A 88 5.78 14.44 9.05
N GLY A 89 4.47 14.32 9.31
CA GLY A 89 3.68 13.14 8.95
C GLY A 89 3.47 12.96 7.44
N PHE A 90 3.68 14.02 6.64
CA PHE A 90 3.70 13.92 5.18
C PHE A 90 5.04 13.42 4.63
N ILE A 91 6.15 13.72 5.30
CA ILE A 91 7.50 13.46 4.77
C ILE A 91 7.68 11.97 4.49
N PHE A 92 7.40 11.10 5.47
CA PHE A 92 7.67 9.66 5.32
C PHE A 92 6.80 8.97 4.25
N PRO A 93 5.46 9.12 4.23
CA PRO A 93 4.63 8.55 3.19
C PRO A 93 4.96 9.08 1.79
N LEU A 94 5.20 10.39 1.68
CA LEU A 94 5.43 11.04 0.38
C LEU A 94 6.79 10.63 -0.20
N THR A 95 7.87 10.72 0.59
CA THR A 95 9.23 10.39 0.13
C THR A 95 9.36 8.91 -0.19
N LEU A 96 8.90 8.03 0.70
CA LEU A 96 8.98 6.58 0.47
C LEU A 96 8.07 6.14 -0.67
N GLY A 97 6.84 6.69 -0.75
CA GLY A 97 5.89 6.36 -1.81
C GLY A 97 6.36 6.84 -3.19
N ALA A 98 6.87 8.07 -3.30
CA ALA A 98 7.43 8.59 -4.55
C ALA A 98 8.65 7.78 -5.00
N TRP A 99 9.55 7.45 -4.06
CA TRP A 99 10.71 6.60 -4.35
C TRP A 99 10.31 5.19 -4.77
N LEU A 100 9.31 4.59 -4.11
CA LEU A 100 8.78 3.29 -4.46
C LEU A 100 8.15 3.28 -5.85
N ALA A 101 7.31 4.27 -6.17
CA ALA A 101 6.71 4.43 -7.49
C ALA A 101 7.78 4.58 -8.59
N PHE A 102 8.80 5.43 -8.36
CA PHE A 102 9.94 5.55 -9.26
C PHE A 102 10.66 4.22 -9.45
N ARG A 103 10.91 3.48 -8.37
CA ARG A 103 11.59 2.18 -8.47
C ARG A 103 10.81 1.16 -9.27
N ILE A 104 9.50 1.08 -9.06
CA ILE A 104 8.60 0.16 -9.77
C ILE A 104 8.65 0.43 -11.27
N LEU A 105 8.70 1.71 -11.70
CA LEU A 105 8.70 2.09 -13.11
C LEU A 105 10.08 1.92 -13.80
N CYS A 106 11.16 2.25 -13.08
CA CYS A 106 12.51 2.30 -13.65
C CYS A 106 13.31 0.99 -13.51
N PHE A 107 13.14 0.22 -12.43
CA PHE A 107 13.93 -1.00 -12.20
C PHE A 107 13.07 -2.24 -12.42
N ARG A 108 13.23 -2.86 -13.60
CA ARG A 108 12.40 -3.99 -14.07
C ARG A 108 13.11 -5.34 -13.97
N SER A 109 13.77 -5.59 -12.84
CA SER A 109 14.43 -6.87 -12.60
C SER A 109 13.77 -7.59 -11.43
N PRO A 110 13.66 -8.94 -11.44
CA PRO A 110 13.05 -9.69 -10.33
C PRO A 110 13.72 -9.41 -8.98
N ALA A 111 15.04 -9.22 -8.98
CA ALA A 111 15.79 -8.84 -7.78
C ALA A 111 15.40 -7.45 -7.26
N ALA A 112 15.22 -6.47 -8.16
CA ALA A 112 14.74 -5.15 -7.80
C ALA A 112 13.28 -5.17 -7.34
N ASP A 113 12.42 -5.97 -7.98
CA ASP A 113 11.01 -6.11 -7.60
C ASP A 113 10.86 -6.68 -6.20
N LYS A 114 11.71 -7.64 -5.81
CA LYS A 114 11.75 -8.15 -4.43
C LYS A 114 12.14 -7.07 -3.41
N ILE A 115 12.99 -6.13 -3.78
CA ILE A 115 13.32 -4.98 -2.92
C ILE A 115 12.13 -4.03 -2.86
N SER A 116 11.53 -3.69 -4.00
CA SER A 116 10.35 -2.84 -4.08
C SER A 116 9.18 -3.42 -3.27
N TRP A 117 8.99 -4.74 -3.26
CA TRP A 117 7.99 -5.41 -2.43
C TRP A 117 8.24 -5.19 -0.92
N LYS A 118 9.49 -5.33 -0.46
CA LYS A 118 9.84 -5.01 0.94
C LYS A 118 9.58 -3.54 1.28
N MET A 119 9.89 -2.64 0.34
CA MET A 119 9.62 -1.21 0.50
C MET A 119 8.12 -0.91 0.54
N TRP A 120 7.31 -1.63 -0.23
CA TRP A 120 5.85 -1.56 -0.17
C TRP A 120 5.30 -2.03 1.18
N CYS A 121 5.86 -3.10 1.77
CA CYS A 121 5.50 -3.52 3.13
C CYS A 121 5.81 -2.43 4.16
N LEU A 122 7.01 -1.83 4.07
CA LEU A 122 7.40 -0.72 4.95
C LEU A 122 6.48 0.50 4.77
N TRP A 123 6.19 0.87 3.53
CA TRP A 123 5.29 1.98 3.20
C TRP A 123 3.89 1.76 3.76
N THR A 124 3.33 0.55 3.57
CA THR A 124 2.05 0.17 4.17
C THR A 124 2.11 0.30 5.70
N GLY A 125 3.17 -0.20 6.34
CA GLY A 125 3.35 -0.05 7.79
C GLY A 125 3.37 1.42 8.26
N ILE A 126 4.03 2.31 7.51
CA ILE A 126 4.05 3.75 7.79
C ILE A 126 2.65 4.35 7.68
N LEU A 127 1.86 3.97 6.65
CA LEU A 127 0.48 4.45 6.52
C LEU A 127 -0.39 4.01 7.70
N TYR A 128 -0.23 2.78 8.19
CA TYR A 128 -0.93 2.31 9.38
C TYR A 128 -0.54 3.07 10.65
N ALA A 129 0.67 3.63 10.71
CA ALA A 129 1.17 4.41 11.84
C ALA A 129 0.74 5.90 11.80
N LEU A 130 0.18 6.39 10.69
CA LEU A 130 -0.28 7.78 10.55
C LEU A 130 -1.23 8.29 11.65
N PRO A 131 -2.19 7.49 12.17
CA PRO A 131 -3.05 7.92 13.26
C PRO A 131 -2.28 8.32 14.53
N LEU A 132 -1.03 7.85 14.71
CA LEU A 132 -0.19 8.22 15.85
C LEU A 132 0.42 9.62 15.71
N CYS A 133 0.42 10.19 14.50
CA CYS A 133 0.97 11.50 14.18
C CYS A 133 -0.11 12.56 13.95
N THR A 134 -1.37 12.24 14.24
CA THR A 134 -2.49 13.18 14.17
C THR A 134 -2.26 14.30 15.17
N LYS A 135 -2.54 15.56 14.77
CA LYS A 135 -2.53 16.68 15.71
C LYS A 135 -3.61 16.42 16.76
N MET A 136 -3.19 16.18 18.01
CA MET A 136 -4.07 16.21 19.19
C MET A 136 -4.56 17.62 19.44
#